data_AF-A0A6I0BGV1-F1
#
_entry.id   AF-A0A6I0BGV1-F1
#
_cell.length_a   1.000
_cell.length_b   1.000
_cell.length_c   1.000
_cell.angle_alpha   90.00
_cell.angle_beta   90.00
_cell.angle_gamma   90.00
#
_symmetry.space_group_name_H-M   'P 1'
#
loop_
_entity.id
_entity.type
_entity.pdbx_description
1 polymer ?
#
loop_
_entity_poly.entity_id
_entity_poly.type
_entity_poly.pdbx_seq_one_letter_code
_entity_poly.pdbx_strand_id
1 'polypeptide(L)'
;MSVTNGVCIAVDHSDLLKEKVEYFLFPTKPNHYYVSKFNRKGAHFGCYPAERFQITEKEVWTPEPQPNLPKLNTSLFYRAQLIWRKKGYKDKPLKDYIVQPRGKHCYFWHDRERKKFCGCFPLHWFTDFVPVQSHQLEEKAKDEVKLLQRPDGQLAFF
;
A
#
# COMPACT_ATOMS: atom_id res chain seq x y z
N MET A 1 19.79 1.92 13.90
CA MET A 1 20.17 1.45 12.56
C MET A 1 19.12 0.43 12.14
N SER A 2 18.31 0.76 11.14
CA SER A 2 17.25 -0.09 10.60
C SER A 2 17.86 -1.34 9.96
N VAL A 3 17.39 -2.51 10.38
CA VAL A 3 17.83 -3.80 9.81
C VAL A 3 16.87 -4.14 8.68
N THR A 4 17.38 -4.11 7.45
CA THR A 4 16.63 -4.52 6.25
C THR A 4 16.66 -6.03 6.15
N ASN A 5 15.53 -6.66 5.84
CA ASN A 5 15.48 -8.07 5.49
C ASN A 5 15.26 -8.19 3.98
N GLY A 6 15.80 -9.23 3.36
CA GLY A 6 15.50 -9.52 1.97
C GLY A 6 15.62 -10.99 1.64
N VAL A 7 14.93 -11.39 0.59
CA VAL A 7 14.94 -12.73 0.03
C VAL A 7 15.93 -12.78 -1.12
N CYS A 8 16.79 -13.80 -1.12
CA CYS A 8 17.69 -14.05 -2.24
C CYS A 8 16.91 -14.59 -3.45
N ILE A 9 17.01 -13.92 -4.59
CA ILE A 9 16.29 -14.28 -5.84
C ILE A 9 17.21 -14.97 -6.86
N ALA A 10 18.52 -14.71 -6.80
CA ALA A 10 19.49 -15.22 -7.78
C ALA A 10 20.66 -15.93 -7.09
N VAL A 11 20.80 -17.24 -7.35
CA VAL A 11 21.87 -18.11 -6.82
C VAL A 11 22.92 -18.40 -7.90
N ASP A 12 23.35 -17.37 -8.61
CA ASP A 12 24.48 -17.55 -9.52
C ASP A 12 25.78 -17.58 -8.71
N HIS A 13 26.26 -18.80 -8.46
CA HIS A 13 27.59 -19.18 -7.97
C HIS A 13 27.94 -18.94 -6.50
N SER A 14 26.99 -19.03 -5.56
CA SER A 14 27.36 -19.02 -4.13
C SER A 14 26.77 -20.20 -3.37
N ASP A 15 27.63 -21.04 -2.78
CA ASP A 15 27.22 -22.17 -1.93
C ASP A 15 26.57 -21.72 -0.60
N LEU A 16 26.72 -20.44 -0.25
CA LEU A 16 26.28 -19.86 1.02
C LEU A 16 24.87 -19.26 0.96
N LEU A 17 24.42 -18.78 -0.21
CA LEU A 17 23.07 -18.24 -0.40
C LEU A 17 22.13 -19.33 -0.92
N LYS A 18 21.00 -19.49 -0.25
CA LYS A 18 19.92 -20.35 -0.69
C LYS A 18 18.84 -19.48 -1.32
N GLU A 19 18.33 -19.91 -2.47
CA GLU A 19 17.19 -19.25 -3.12
C GLU A 19 15.99 -19.24 -2.16
N LYS A 20 15.20 -18.16 -2.17
CA LYS A 20 13.97 -18.03 -1.38
C LYS A 20 14.15 -18.04 0.15
N VAL A 21 15.39 -17.90 0.64
CA VAL A 21 15.66 -17.75 2.08
C VAL A 21 15.72 -16.27 2.46
N GLU A 22 15.08 -15.90 3.57
CA GLU A 22 15.19 -14.58 4.17
C GLU A 22 16.56 -14.39 4.86
N TYR A 23 17.23 -13.30 4.53
CA TYR A 23 18.48 -12.88 5.16
C TYR A 23 18.38 -11.45 5.70
N PHE A 24 19.21 -11.15 6.70
CA PHE A 24 19.44 -9.81 7.21
C PHE A 24 20.46 -9.11 6.31
N LEU A 25 20.06 -7.96 5.74
CA LEU A 25 20.84 -7.15 4.81
C LEU A 25 21.31 -5.87 5.49
N PHE A 26 22.62 -5.68 5.53
CA PHE A 26 23.26 -4.46 6.03
C PHE A 26 23.79 -3.63 4.85
N PRO A 27 23.26 -2.43 4.59
CA PRO A 27 23.64 -1.60 3.44
C PRO A 27 25.10 -1.15 3.49
N THR A 28 25.79 -1.26 2.36
CA THR A 28 27.16 -0.79 2.15
C THR A 28 27.24 -0.02 0.83
N LYS A 29 27.95 1.12 0.83
CA LYS A 29 28.12 1.94 -0.38
C LYS A 29 29.00 1.23 -1.41
N PRO A 30 28.74 1.36 -2.74
CA PRO A 30 27.62 2.11 -3.33
C PRO A 30 26.32 1.29 -3.43
N ASN A 31 26.35 0.00 -3.80
CA ASN A 31 25.16 -0.84 -4.02
C ASN A 31 25.37 -2.30 -3.56
N HIS A 32 25.96 -2.50 -2.38
CA HIS A 32 26.20 -3.86 -1.86
C HIS A 32 25.54 -4.05 -0.49
N TYR A 33 25.12 -5.28 -0.20
CA TYR A 33 24.64 -5.69 1.11
C TYR A 33 25.62 -6.69 1.74
N TYR A 34 25.98 -6.47 2.99
CA TYR A 34 26.48 -7.55 3.82
C TYR A 34 25.30 -8.40 4.26
N VAL A 35 25.39 -9.69 3.99
CA VAL A 35 24.29 -10.63 4.20
C VAL A 35 24.61 -11.51 5.41
N SER A 36 23.67 -11.58 6.35
CA SER A 36 23.76 -12.46 7.51
C SER A 36 22.48 -13.27 7.70
N LYS A 37 22.63 -14.49 8.23
CA LYS A 37 21.51 -15.29 8.73
C LYS A 37 21.08 -14.85 10.14
N PHE A 38 21.92 -14.11 10.84
CA PHE A 38 21.70 -13.66 12.21
C PHE A 38 21.60 -12.14 12.27
N ASN A 39 20.76 -11.63 13.17
CA ASN A 39 20.67 -10.18 13.42
C ASN A 39 21.85 -9.68 14.27
N ARG A 40 23.09 -9.88 13.81
CA ARG A 40 24.32 -9.39 14.47
C ARG A 40 25.32 -8.94 13.42
N LYS A 41 25.88 -7.74 13.60
CA LYS A 41 26.79 -7.09 12.64
C LYS A 41 28.06 -7.92 12.34
N GLY A 42 28.50 -8.76 13.28
CA GLY A 42 29.70 -9.58 13.16
C GLY A 42 29.51 -10.97 12.54
N ALA A 43 28.32 -11.32 12.05
CA ALA A 43 28.07 -12.65 11.47
C ALA A 43 27.62 -12.59 10.00
N HIS A 44 28.10 -11.59 9.26
CA HIS A 44 27.93 -11.57 7.81
C HIS A 44 28.79 -12.67 7.18
N PHE A 45 28.25 -13.37 6.19
CA PHE A 45 28.99 -14.42 5.48
C PHE A 45 29.65 -13.91 4.20
N GLY A 46 29.20 -12.75 3.70
CA GLY A 46 29.72 -12.15 2.48
C GLY A 46 29.06 -10.83 2.16
N CYS A 47 29.64 -10.15 1.17
CA CYS A 47 29.17 -8.91 0.57
C CYS A 47 28.63 -9.23 -0.84
N TYR A 48 27.39 -8.87 -1.12
CA TYR A 48 26.71 -9.22 -2.37
C TYR A 48 26.04 -8.00 -3.00
N PRO A 49 25.88 -7.97 -4.34
CA PRO A 49 25.17 -6.89 -5.03
C PRO A 49 23.71 -6.78 -4.58
N ALA A 50 23.21 -5.55 -4.47
CA ALA A 50 21.83 -5.28 -4.09
C ALA A 50 20.78 -5.92 -5.01
N GLU A 51 21.09 -6.03 -6.31
CA GLU A 51 20.22 -6.59 -7.35
C GLU A 51 19.83 -8.06 -7.11
N ARG A 52 20.58 -8.78 -6.27
CA ARG A 52 20.31 -10.19 -5.96
C ARG A 52 19.23 -10.39 -4.90
N PHE A 53 18.80 -9.33 -4.24
CA PHE A 53 17.88 -9.41 -3.10
C PHE A 53 16.59 -8.65 -3.37
N GLN A 54 15.47 -9.30 -3.10
CA GLN A 54 14.20 -8.63 -2.95
C GLN A 54 14.07 -8.18 -1.50
N ILE A 55 14.09 -6.88 -1.24
CA ILE A 55 13.93 -6.36 0.12
C ILE A 55 12.51 -6.70 0.58
N THR A 56 12.41 -7.55 1.59
CA THR A 56 11.17 -7.80 2.30
C THR A 56 11.10 -6.74 3.38
N GLU A 57 10.53 -5.59 3.05
CA GLU A 57 10.10 -4.63 4.07
C GLU A 57 9.08 -5.34 4.95
N LYS A 58 9.54 -5.84 6.10
CA LYS A 58 8.64 -6.38 7.12
C LYS A 58 7.83 -5.19 7.60
N GLU A 59 6.58 -5.11 7.14
CA GLU A 59 5.59 -4.13 7.57
C GLU A 59 5.58 -4.14 9.11
N VAL A 60 6.21 -3.13 9.71
CA VAL A 60 6.35 -3.03 11.16
C VAL A 60 4.98 -2.64 11.68
N TRP A 61 4.32 -3.57 12.37
CA TRP A 61 3.05 -3.29 13.01
C TRP A 61 3.29 -2.33 14.18
N THR A 62 3.02 -1.05 13.97
CA THR A 62 3.07 -0.07 15.04
C THR A 62 1.97 -0.38 16.07
N PRO A 63 2.11 0.04 17.34
CA PRO A 63 1.02 -0.03 18.29
C PRO A 63 -0.22 0.71 17.78
N GLU A 64 -1.40 0.30 18.26
CA GLU A 64 -2.66 0.92 17.87
C GLU A 64 -2.66 2.42 18.24
N PRO A 65 -3.08 3.31 17.31
CA PRO A 65 -3.19 4.73 17.60
C PRO A 65 -4.16 4.99 18.75
N GLN A 66 -3.93 6.04 19.53
CA GLN A 66 -4.83 6.42 20.60
C GLN A 66 -6.23 6.72 20.04
N PRO A 67 -7.32 6.41 20.78
CA PRO A 67 -8.69 6.65 20.34
C PRO A 67 -9.03 8.13 20.40
N ASN A 68 -8.45 8.93 19.50
CA ASN A 68 -8.85 10.30 19.28
C ASN A 68 -10.04 10.30 18.31
N LEU A 69 -11.23 10.59 18.82
CA LEU A 69 -12.47 10.57 18.06
C LEU A 69 -12.76 11.98 17.53
N PRO A 70 -12.54 12.26 16.24
CA PRO A 70 -12.94 13.54 15.68
C PRO A 70 -14.47 13.68 15.71
N LYS A 71 -14.97 14.87 16.03
CA LYS A 71 -16.39 15.20 15.95
C LYS A 71 -16.78 15.38 14.47
N LEU A 72 -17.16 14.27 13.82
CA LEU A 72 -17.60 14.25 12.42
C LEU A 72 -19.13 14.18 12.32
N ASN A 73 -19.68 14.70 11.21
CA ASN A 73 -21.11 14.64 10.93
C ASN A 73 -21.49 13.27 10.38
N THR A 74 -22.40 12.57 11.04
CA THR A 74 -22.87 11.22 10.67
C THR A 74 -23.67 11.17 9.37
N SER A 75 -24.17 12.32 8.90
CA SER A 75 -24.92 12.44 7.64
C SER A 75 -24.05 12.64 6.40
N LEU A 76 -22.75 12.90 6.58
CA LEU A 76 -21.82 13.17 5.49
C LEU A 76 -20.86 12.01 5.23
N PHE A 77 -20.35 11.95 4.00
CA PHE A 77 -19.25 11.08 3.63
C PHE A 77 -17.95 11.85 3.68
N TYR A 78 -16.89 11.18 4.11
CA TYR A 78 -15.55 11.73 4.16
C TYR A 78 -14.61 10.86 3.34
N ARG A 79 -13.61 11.47 2.71
CA ARG A 79 -12.41 10.77 2.29
C ARG A 79 -11.48 10.73 3.49
N ALA A 80 -10.95 9.58 3.83
CA ALA A 80 -10.03 9.41 4.93
C ALA A 80 -8.99 8.35 4.59
N GLN A 81 -7.77 8.52 5.09
CA GLN A 81 -6.67 7.59 4.86
C GLN A 81 -6.62 6.57 6.00
N LEU A 82 -6.60 5.27 5.67
CA LEU A 82 -6.40 4.21 6.65
C LEU A 82 -4.92 4.15 7.03
N ILE A 83 -4.61 4.57 8.27
CA ILE A 83 -3.22 4.62 8.78
C ILE A 83 -2.84 3.38 9.58
N TRP A 84 -3.84 2.69 10.14
CA TRP A 84 -3.60 1.54 10.98
C TRP A 84 -4.67 0.48 10.76
N ARG A 85 -4.27 -0.76 10.94
CA ARG A 85 -5.14 -1.94 10.91
C ARG A 85 -4.65 -2.92 11.96
N LYS A 86 -5.41 -3.95 12.31
CA LYS A 86 -4.94 -5.07 13.16
C LYS A 86 -4.35 -6.20 12.31
N LYS A 87 -3.40 -6.99 12.83
CA LYS A 87 -2.68 -8.04 12.06
C LYS A 87 -3.58 -9.01 11.29
N GLY A 88 -4.80 -9.25 11.80
CA GLY A 88 -5.82 -10.07 11.12
C GLY A 88 -6.40 -9.46 9.84
N TYR A 89 -6.20 -8.17 9.58
CA TYR A 89 -6.70 -7.43 8.42
C TYR A 89 -5.57 -7.04 7.45
N LYS A 90 -4.52 -7.88 7.33
CA LYS A 90 -3.37 -7.66 6.44
C LYS A 90 -3.77 -7.60 4.95
N ASP A 91 -4.93 -8.11 4.59
CA ASP A 91 -5.51 -8.02 3.24
C ASP A 91 -6.00 -6.61 2.88
N LYS A 92 -6.25 -5.72 3.86
CA LYS A 92 -6.85 -4.40 3.63
C LYS A 92 -5.80 -3.30 3.43
N PRO A 93 -5.48 -2.87 2.20
CA PRO A 93 -4.35 -1.98 1.96
C PRO A 93 -4.50 -0.64 2.72
N LEU A 94 -3.40 -0.13 3.25
CA LEU A 94 -3.31 1.20 3.85
C LEU A 94 -3.36 2.24 2.73
N LYS A 95 -4.54 2.80 2.48
CA LYS A 95 -4.79 3.76 1.41
C LYS A 95 -5.97 4.66 1.78
N ASP A 96 -6.37 5.50 0.84
CA ASP A 96 -7.55 6.34 0.98
C ASP A 96 -8.83 5.55 0.72
N TYR A 97 -9.82 5.81 1.58
CA TYR A 97 -11.15 5.24 1.51
C TYR A 97 -12.20 6.33 1.64
N ILE A 98 -13.39 6.04 1.13
CA ILE A 98 -14.57 6.80 1.49
C ILE A 98 -15.12 6.20 2.77
N VAL A 99 -15.41 7.04 3.77
CA VAL A 99 -15.86 6.64 5.09
C VAL A 99 -17.15 7.37 5.47
N GLN A 100 -18.03 6.67 6.18
CA GLN A 100 -19.23 7.23 6.79
C GLN A 100 -19.18 6.98 8.30
N PRO A 101 -19.08 8.04 9.13
CA PRO A 101 -18.98 7.89 10.56
C PRO A 101 -20.32 7.46 11.18
N ARG A 102 -20.27 6.49 12.10
CA ARG A 102 -21.39 5.95 12.86
C ARG A 102 -20.99 5.79 14.33
N GLY A 103 -20.96 6.92 15.04
CA GLY A 103 -20.53 6.96 16.45
C GLY A 103 -19.03 6.71 16.58
N LYS A 104 -18.64 5.57 17.20
CA LYS A 104 -17.23 5.20 17.42
C LYS A 104 -16.58 4.45 16.26
N HIS A 105 -17.39 4.01 15.29
CA HIS A 105 -16.95 3.26 14.13
C HIS A 105 -17.39 3.95 12.85
N CYS A 106 -16.77 3.60 11.73
CA CYS A 106 -17.13 4.09 10.42
C CYS A 106 -17.25 2.92 9.43
N TYR A 107 -18.23 3.03 8.54
CA TYR A 107 -18.27 2.19 7.35
C TYR A 107 -17.34 2.75 6.31
N PHE A 108 -16.65 1.88 5.57
CA PHE A 108 -15.72 2.33 4.54
C PHE A 108 -15.86 1.55 3.23
N TRP A 109 -15.57 2.24 2.12
CA TRP A 109 -15.70 1.74 0.76
C TRP A 109 -14.41 1.97 -0.03
N HIS A 110 -14.08 1.02 -0.91
CA HIS A 110 -12.93 1.13 -1.81
C HIS A 110 -13.16 2.12 -2.95
N ASP A 111 -14.40 2.20 -3.43
CA ASP A 111 -14.74 2.98 -4.61
C ASP A 111 -15.35 4.32 -4.22
N ARG A 112 -15.06 5.36 -5.02
CA ARG A 112 -15.75 6.66 -4.94
C ARG A 112 -17.26 6.51 -5.18
N GLU A 113 -17.64 5.54 -6.03
CA GLU A 113 -19.03 5.21 -6.35
C GLU A 113 -19.76 4.44 -5.23
N ARG A 114 -19.09 4.09 -4.12
CA ARG A 114 -19.66 3.38 -2.96
C ARG A 114 -20.23 1.99 -3.26
N LYS A 115 -19.83 1.35 -4.36
CA LYS A 115 -20.31 0.01 -4.76
C LYS A 115 -19.61 -1.13 -4.00
N LYS A 116 -18.32 -1.01 -3.73
CA LYS A 116 -17.55 -2.01 -2.98
C LYS A 116 -17.48 -1.68 -1.49
N PHE A 117 -18.46 -2.19 -0.75
CA PHE A 117 -18.48 -2.15 0.71
C PHE A 117 -17.36 -3.02 1.30
N CYS A 118 -16.55 -2.47 2.20
CA CYS A 118 -15.37 -3.16 2.73
C CYS A 118 -15.51 -3.61 4.18
N GLY A 119 -16.39 -2.96 4.95
CA GLY A 119 -16.65 -3.31 6.35
C GLY A 119 -16.81 -2.10 7.26
N CYS A 120 -16.57 -2.34 8.55
CA CYS A 120 -16.72 -1.37 9.64
C CYS A 120 -15.41 -1.33 10.44
N PHE A 121 -14.77 -0.16 10.52
CA PHE A 121 -13.54 0.04 11.28
C PHE A 121 -13.65 1.21 12.27
N PRO A 122 -12.89 1.21 13.37
CA PRO A 122 -12.84 2.34 14.29
C PRO A 122 -12.40 3.65 13.61
N LEU A 123 -12.96 4.79 14.03
CA LEU A 123 -12.60 6.09 13.44
C LEU A 123 -11.12 6.43 13.62
N HIS A 124 -10.53 6.10 14.77
CA HIS A 124 -9.14 6.44 15.10
C HIS A 124 -8.11 5.68 14.27
N TRP A 125 -8.53 4.71 13.47
CA TRP A 125 -7.67 4.05 12.48
C TRP A 125 -7.51 4.86 11.20
N PHE A 126 -8.29 5.93 11.03
CA PHE A 126 -8.25 6.80 9.88
C PHE A 126 -7.75 8.20 10.26
N THR A 127 -7.11 8.86 9.29
CA THR A 127 -6.68 10.27 9.38
C THR A 127 -7.22 11.06 8.19
N ASP A 128 -7.04 12.38 8.24
CA ASP A 128 -7.28 13.30 7.13
C ASP A 128 -8.70 13.24 6.57
N PHE A 129 -9.68 13.38 7.46
CA PHE A 129 -11.09 13.39 7.09
C PHE A 129 -11.45 14.63 6.29
N VAL A 130 -11.60 14.48 4.98
CA VAL A 130 -12.04 15.53 4.06
C VAL A 130 -13.49 15.27 3.66
N PRO A 131 -14.44 16.19 3.93
CA PRO A 131 -15.83 16.00 3.55
C PRO A 131 -15.96 15.93 2.03
N VAL A 132 -16.59 14.87 1.53
CA VAL A 132 -16.91 14.74 0.12
C VAL A 132 -18.27 15.38 -0.09
N GLN A 133 -18.29 16.57 -0.70
CA GLN A 133 -19.55 17.20 -1.10
C GLN A 133 -20.20 16.29 -2.14
N SER A 134 -21.42 15.84 -1.85
CA SER A 134 -22.26 15.08 -2.77
C SER A 134 -22.85 15.99 -3.83
N HIS A 135 -22.02 16.79 -4.50
CA HIS A 135 -22.43 17.41 -5.76
C HIS A 135 -22.20 16.41 -6.87
N GLN A 136 -23.22 15.56 -7.02
CA GLN A 136 -23.51 14.74 -8.18
C GLN A 136 -22.47 13.65 -8.49
N LEU A 137 -22.99 12.52 -8.93
CA LEU A 137 -22.23 11.64 -9.79
C LEU A 137 -21.75 12.53 -10.93
N GLU A 138 -20.45 12.80 -11.05
CA GLU A 138 -19.89 13.12 -12.35
C GLU A 138 -20.24 11.92 -13.21
N GLU A 139 -21.35 12.08 -13.95
CA GLU A 139 -21.67 11.27 -15.10
C GLU A 139 -20.40 11.19 -15.90
N LYS A 140 -19.80 10.00 -15.89
CA LYS A 140 -19.03 9.41 -16.97
C LYS A 140 -18.47 10.48 -17.92
N ALA A 141 -17.19 10.79 -17.75
CA ALA A 141 -16.34 11.04 -18.89
C ALA A 141 -16.35 9.78 -19.79
N LYS A 142 -17.46 9.56 -20.49
CA LYS A 142 -17.41 9.01 -21.83
C LYS A 142 -16.95 10.21 -22.63
N ASP A 143 -15.64 10.30 -22.85
CA ASP A 143 -15.19 10.91 -24.08
C ASP A 143 -15.88 10.11 -25.20
N GLU A 144 -17.03 10.60 -25.65
CA GLU A 144 -17.55 10.27 -26.96
C GLU A 144 -16.49 10.77 -27.94
N VAL A 145 -15.54 9.88 -28.26
CA VAL A 145 -14.73 10.00 -29.45
C VAL A 145 -15.73 10.14 -30.59
N LYS A 146 -15.93 11.38 -31.06
CA LYS A 146 -16.70 11.66 -32.27
C LYS A 146 -15.96 10.98 -33.42
N LEU A 147 -16.33 9.74 -33.73
CA LEU A 147 -15.94 9.05 -34.94
C LEU A 147 -16.65 9.77 -36.10
N LEU A 148 -16.02 10.83 -36.61
CA LEU A 148 -16.36 11.36 -37.92
C LEU A 148 -15.89 10.35 -38.95
N GLN A 149 -16.83 9.55 -39.46
CA GLN A 149 -16.60 8.73 -40.64
C GLN A 149 -16.33 9.68 -41.82
N ARG A 150 -15.10 9.67 -42.32
CA ARG A 150 -14.82 10.21 -43.65
C ARG A 150 -15.40 9.24 -44.71
N PRO A 151 -15.86 9.73 -45.86
CA PRO A 151 -16.48 8.91 -46.91
C PRO A 151 -15.62 7.73 -47.41
N ASP A 152 -14.30 7.76 -47.17
CA ASP A 152 -13.32 6.87 -47.80
C ASP A 152 -12.78 5.75 -46.89
N GLY A 153 -13.42 5.46 -45.74
CA GLY A 153 -13.32 4.15 -45.09
C GLY A 153 -11.97 3.73 -44.47
N GLN A 154 -11.02 4.64 -44.19
CA GLN A 154 -9.77 4.29 -43.50
C GLN A 154 -9.63 4.96 -42.11
N LEU A 155 -9.36 4.13 -41.09
CA LEU A 155 -9.10 4.54 -39.70
C LEU A 155 -7.58 4.63 -39.46
N ALA A 156 -7.08 5.79 -39.08
CA ALA A 156 -5.72 5.97 -38.56
C ALA A 156 -5.79 6.38 -37.08
N PHE A 157 -5.04 5.70 -36.22
CA PHE A 157 -4.88 6.02 -34.80
C PHE A 157 -3.71 7.00 -34.66
N PHE A 158 -3.94 8.15 -34.02
CA PHE A 158 -2.89 9.01 -33.48
C PHE A 158 -2.95 8.96 -31.96
#